data_AF-A0A7C7LU07-F1
#
_entry.id   AF-A0A7C7LU07-F1
#
_cell.length_a   1.000
_cell.length_b   1.000
_cell.length_c   1.000
_cell.angle_alpha   90.00
_cell.angle_beta   90.00
_cell.angle_gamma   90.00
#
_symmetry.space_group_name_H-M   'P 1'
#
loop_
_entity.id
_entity.type
_entity.pdbx_description
1 polymer ?
#
loop_
_entity_poly.entity_id
_entity_poly.type
_entity_poly.pdbx_seq_one_letter_code
_entity_poly.pdbx_strand_id
1 'polypeptide(L)'
;MATSKGGTLRLLDADGQVLDETTSLPLAASANGRSVAMNISSWPSGKVVDMQCWWRVGDEILVAENSHISGIIEGEDKGISGIVPTTYVIYGIIAAVVVTLVSRLAYGWMNASPSTSEGAAAGDGGTLSRKEKSEQRKARKSALRESKTSVKKSTSSSEKLEVPCPSCEQKLSVPTTFSGTVRCPSCRHEFDVETESGHEVPAPVTSTDEDEPSYESDRARSTSEGATATPTAAGRDEEETDASDEPEQLVVASKSDILPCPDCEAKLRVPLEKRPVRARCPACKTEFMAHAI
;
A
#
# COMPACT_ATOMS: atom_id res chain seq x y z
N MET A 1 16.44 26.81 -43.85
CA MET A 1 15.99 26.11 -42.62
C MET A 1 14.76 26.84 -42.12
N ALA A 2 13.68 26.13 -41.79
CA ALA A 2 12.45 26.77 -41.32
C ALA A 2 12.53 27.02 -39.81
N THR A 3 12.64 28.28 -39.40
CA THR A 3 12.50 28.70 -38.00
C THR A 3 11.04 28.96 -37.69
N SER A 4 10.54 28.53 -36.53
CA SER A 4 9.17 28.90 -36.12
C SER A 4 9.11 30.41 -35.79
N LYS A 5 7.91 30.97 -35.76
CA LYS A 5 7.72 32.36 -35.32
C LYS A 5 7.71 32.42 -33.78
N GLY A 6 8.36 33.43 -33.22
CA GLY A 6 8.13 33.82 -31.82
C GLY A 6 6.75 34.46 -31.65
N GLY A 7 6.29 34.60 -30.41
CA GLY A 7 4.97 35.14 -30.10
C GLY A 7 4.83 35.62 -28.66
N THR A 8 3.69 36.21 -28.31
CA THR A 8 3.40 36.68 -26.95
C THR A 8 2.61 35.60 -26.22
N LEU A 9 3.12 35.12 -25.08
CA LEU A 9 2.37 34.30 -24.13
C LEU A 9 1.74 35.21 -23.08
N ARG A 10 0.45 35.01 -22.81
CA ARG A 10 -0.29 35.61 -21.71
C ARG A 10 -0.84 34.50 -20.83
N LEU A 11 -0.62 34.62 -19.54
CA LEU A 11 -1.26 33.80 -18.53
C LEU A 11 -2.42 34.60 -17.95
N LEU A 12 -3.62 34.04 -17.96
CA LEU A 12 -4.84 34.69 -17.48
C LEU A 12 -5.55 33.85 -16.42
N ASP A 13 -6.30 34.49 -15.54
CA ASP A 13 -7.25 33.81 -14.64
C ASP A 13 -8.62 33.59 -15.31
N ALA A 14 -9.54 32.95 -14.58
CA ALA A 14 -10.91 32.67 -15.00
C ALA A 14 -11.74 33.93 -15.32
N ASP A 15 -11.41 35.08 -14.72
CA ASP A 15 -12.06 36.37 -14.96
C ASP A 15 -11.43 37.13 -16.16
N GLY A 16 -10.38 36.59 -16.76
CA GLY A 16 -9.66 37.18 -17.90
C GLY A 16 -8.65 38.26 -17.51
N GLN A 17 -8.26 38.37 -16.24
CA GLN A 17 -7.14 39.24 -15.82
C GLN A 17 -5.82 38.62 -16.24
N VAL A 18 -4.88 39.43 -16.73
CA VAL A 18 -3.54 38.96 -17.09
C VAL A 18 -2.69 38.83 -15.83
N LEU A 19 -2.34 37.60 -15.48
CA LEU A 19 -1.47 37.24 -14.35
C LEU A 19 0.01 37.46 -14.68
N ASP A 20 0.42 37.17 -15.92
CA ASP A 20 1.77 37.43 -16.44
C ASP A 20 1.77 37.49 -17.99
N GLU A 21 2.73 38.20 -18.59
CA GLU A 21 2.94 38.28 -20.04
C GLU A 21 4.44 38.14 -20.37
N THR A 22 4.78 37.17 -21.22
CA THR A 22 6.17 36.91 -21.64
C THR A 22 6.24 36.65 -23.14
N THR A 23 7.25 37.21 -23.82
CA THR A 23 7.47 36.97 -25.26
C THR A 23 8.37 35.75 -25.49
N SER A 24 7.89 34.77 -26.26
CA SER A 24 8.70 33.63 -26.72
C SER A 24 9.52 33.99 -27.97
N LEU A 25 10.76 33.51 -27.98
CA LEU A 25 11.64 33.61 -29.15
C LEU A 25 11.33 32.48 -30.16
N PRO A 26 11.64 32.68 -31.45
CA PRO A 26 11.66 31.64 -32.48
C PRO A 26 12.31 30.34 -32.03
N LEU A 27 11.71 29.21 -32.43
CA LEU A 27 12.30 27.88 -32.22
C LEU A 27 13.09 27.46 -33.45
N ALA A 28 14.27 26.88 -33.22
CA ALA A 28 15.11 26.32 -34.28
C ALA A 28 14.48 25.06 -34.87
N ALA A 29 14.71 24.81 -36.17
CA ALA A 29 14.13 23.67 -36.90
C ALA A 29 14.43 22.28 -36.31
N SER A 30 15.45 22.17 -35.45
CA SER A 30 15.91 20.92 -34.82
C SER A 30 15.45 20.78 -33.35
N ALA A 31 14.69 21.72 -32.81
CA ALA A 31 14.26 21.72 -31.41
C ALA A 31 12.79 21.30 -31.29
N ASN A 32 12.52 20.35 -30.38
CA ASN A 32 11.21 19.72 -30.22
C ASN A 32 10.25 20.47 -29.27
N GLY A 33 10.70 21.57 -28.67
CA GLY A 33 9.89 22.39 -27.75
C GLY A 33 10.73 23.43 -27.02
N ARG A 34 10.07 24.27 -26.22
CA ARG A 34 10.69 25.25 -25.32
C ARG A 34 9.80 25.49 -24.11
N SER A 35 10.38 25.41 -22.92
CA SER A 35 9.74 25.88 -21.69
C SER A 35 9.90 27.39 -21.55
N VAL A 36 8.87 28.05 -21.02
CA VAL A 36 8.89 29.47 -20.64
C VAL A 36 8.40 29.55 -19.20
N ALA A 37 9.23 30.08 -18.30
CA ALA A 37 8.81 30.37 -16.94
C ALA A 37 7.98 31.65 -16.93
N MET A 38 6.86 31.64 -16.21
CA MET A 38 5.96 32.78 -15.99
C MET A 38 5.80 32.97 -14.48
N ASN A 39 5.73 34.21 -14.01
CA ASN A 39 5.80 34.53 -12.57
C ASN A 39 4.56 35.30 -12.08
N ILE A 40 3.78 34.66 -11.22
CA ILE A 40 2.53 35.20 -10.69
C ILE A 40 2.82 35.98 -9.42
N SER A 41 2.92 37.31 -9.55
CA SER A 41 3.30 38.19 -8.42
C SER A 41 2.20 38.31 -7.34
N SER A 42 0.94 38.12 -7.71
CA SER A 42 -0.21 38.13 -6.81
C SER A 42 -1.16 37.00 -7.19
N TRP A 43 -1.37 36.05 -6.28
CA TRP A 43 -2.26 34.92 -6.53
C TRP A 43 -3.74 35.38 -6.53
N PRO A 44 -4.55 35.00 -7.53
CA PRO A 44 -5.97 35.38 -7.59
C PRO A 44 -6.80 34.70 -6.49
N SER A 45 -7.95 35.28 -6.14
CA SER A 45 -8.74 34.84 -4.99
C SER A 45 -9.53 33.55 -5.26
N GLY A 46 -9.14 32.45 -4.62
CA GLY A 46 -9.87 31.19 -4.67
C GLY A 46 -9.12 30.04 -3.99
N LYS A 47 -9.83 28.94 -3.68
CA LYS A 47 -9.19 27.65 -3.29
C LYS A 47 -8.87 26.78 -4.51
N VAL A 48 -9.51 27.06 -5.65
CA VAL A 48 -9.26 26.50 -6.97
C VAL A 48 -9.27 27.70 -7.92
N VAL A 49 -8.29 27.76 -8.81
CA VAL A 49 -8.15 28.84 -9.80
C VAL A 49 -7.96 28.18 -11.15
N ASP A 50 -8.89 28.44 -12.05
CA ASP A 50 -8.76 28.05 -13.45
C ASP A 50 -7.86 29.08 -14.17
N MET A 51 -6.92 28.59 -14.95
CA MET A 51 -5.90 29.41 -15.60
C MET A 51 -5.83 29.11 -17.10
N GLN A 52 -5.77 30.16 -17.90
CA GLN A 52 -5.68 30.05 -19.36
C GLN A 52 -4.34 30.61 -19.83
N CYS A 53 -3.63 29.83 -20.63
CA CYS A 53 -2.42 30.25 -21.31
C CYS A 53 -2.74 30.51 -22.79
N TRP A 54 -2.64 31.77 -23.21
CA TRP A 54 -2.86 32.21 -24.58
C TRP A 54 -1.51 32.50 -25.23
N TRP A 55 -1.20 31.84 -26.35
CA TRP A 55 -0.01 32.11 -27.14
C TRP A 55 -0.39 32.72 -28.49
N ARG A 56 -0.04 33.99 -28.70
CA ARG A 56 -0.31 34.73 -29.94
C ARG A 56 0.94 34.75 -30.84
N VAL A 57 0.81 34.24 -32.06
CA VAL A 57 1.90 34.11 -33.04
C VAL A 57 1.51 34.86 -34.33
N GLY A 58 1.83 36.15 -34.37
CA GLY A 58 1.27 37.05 -35.39
C GLY A 58 -0.23 37.25 -35.16
N ASP A 59 -1.04 36.93 -36.18
CA ASP A 59 -2.51 37.05 -36.11
C ASP A 59 -3.21 35.80 -35.54
N GLU A 60 -2.48 34.69 -35.38
CA GLU A 60 -3.03 33.44 -34.82
C GLU A 60 -2.94 33.45 -33.29
N ILE A 61 -3.99 32.97 -32.62
CA ILE A 61 -4.03 32.81 -31.15
C ILE A 61 -4.33 31.35 -30.84
N LEU A 62 -3.38 30.71 -30.16
CA LEU A 62 -3.52 29.36 -29.61
C LEU A 62 -3.86 29.48 -28.13
N VAL A 63 -4.79 28.66 -27.64
CA VAL A 63 -5.24 28.68 -26.24
C VAL A 63 -5.07 27.29 -25.63
N ALA A 64 -4.47 27.23 -24.44
CA ALA A 64 -4.41 26.05 -23.60
C ALA A 64 -5.01 26.40 -22.23
N GLU A 65 -5.88 25.54 -21.70
CA GLU A 65 -6.58 25.74 -20.44
C GLU A 65 -6.11 24.67 -19.43
N ASN A 66 -5.77 25.09 -18.21
CA ASN A 66 -5.35 24.20 -17.12
C ASN A 66 -5.96 24.68 -15.80
N SER A 67 -6.64 23.77 -15.09
CA SER A 67 -7.18 24.04 -13.75
C SER A 67 -6.13 23.73 -12.69
N HIS A 68 -5.84 24.68 -11.80
CA HIS A 68 -4.89 24.50 -10.71
C HIS A 68 -5.58 24.67 -9.35
N ILE A 69 -5.57 23.60 -8.54
CA ILE A 69 -6.06 23.66 -7.16
C ILE A 69 -5.05 24.48 -6.34
N SER A 70 -5.46 25.68 -5.94
CA SER A 70 -4.72 26.59 -5.06
C SER A 70 -4.78 26.11 -3.61
N GLY A 71 -4.33 24.88 -3.39
CA GLY A 71 -4.29 24.25 -2.10
C GLY A 71 -3.20 24.87 -1.23
N ILE A 72 -3.53 25.96 -0.53
CA ILE A 72 -3.18 25.96 0.89
C ILE A 72 -3.85 24.71 1.46
N ILE A 73 -3.04 23.66 1.65
CA ILE A 73 -3.36 22.60 2.58
C ILE A 73 -3.36 23.31 3.93
N GLU A 74 -4.52 23.86 4.30
CA GLU A 74 -4.91 23.97 5.69
C GLU A 74 -4.87 22.53 6.21
N GLY A 75 -3.67 22.13 6.67
CA GLY A 75 -3.49 21.06 7.61
C GLY A 75 -4.31 21.47 8.82
N GLU A 76 -5.59 21.10 8.80
CA GLU A 76 -6.42 21.22 9.97
C GLU A 76 -5.94 20.13 10.91
N ASP A 77 -4.86 20.45 11.63
CA ASP A 77 -4.17 19.63 12.63
C ASP A 77 -5.05 19.41 13.88
N LYS A 78 -6.38 19.45 13.74
CA LYS A 78 -7.35 18.98 14.74
C LYS A 78 -7.39 17.46 14.77
N GLY A 79 -6.20 16.86 14.92
CA GLY A 79 -6.00 15.42 15.06
C GLY A 79 -6.95 14.86 16.11
N ILE A 80 -7.88 14.01 15.66
CA ILE A 80 -8.95 13.33 16.43
C ILE A 80 -9.98 14.27 17.11
N SER A 81 -9.57 15.47 17.49
CA SER A 81 -10.35 16.47 18.25
C SER A 81 -11.52 17.08 17.46
N GLY A 82 -11.46 17.02 16.11
CA GLY A 82 -12.58 17.38 15.25
C GLY A 82 -13.61 16.26 15.02
N ILE A 83 -13.28 15.00 15.33
CA ILE A 83 -14.11 13.83 15.00
C ILE A 83 -15.10 13.52 16.13
N VAL A 84 -14.69 13.75 17.38
CA VAL A 84 -15.57 13.61 18.55
C VAL A 84 -15.42 14.88 19.40
N PRO A 85 -16.46 15.70 19.56
CA PRO A 85 -16.41 16.83 20.47
C PRO A 85 -15.98 16.38 21.86
N THR A 86 -14.94 17.01 22.41
CA THR A 86 -14.27 16.62 23.68
C THR A 86 -15.26 16.49 24.84
N THR A 87 -16.37 17.21 24.79
CA THR A 87 -17.53 17.08 25.69
C THR A 87 -18.03 15.64 25.79
N TYR A 88 -18.25 14.93 24.68
CA TYR A 88 -18.74 13.54 24.70
C TYR A 88 -17.73 12.57 25.31
N VAL A 89 -16.43 12.80 25.11
CA VAL A 89 -15.37 12.00 25.75
C VAL A 89 -15.39 12.19 27.27
N ILE A 90 -15.52 13.45 27.73
CA ILE A 90 -15.62 13.78 29.15
C ILE A 90 -16.91 13.18 29.76
N TYR A 91 -18.06 13.31 29.09
CA TYR A 91 -19.32 12.71 29.54
C TYR A 91 -19.25 11.18 29.60
N GLY A 92 -18.60 10.53 28.63
CA GLY A 92 -18.38 9.07 28.63
C GLY A 92 -17.54 8.60 29.83
N ILE A 93 -16.47 9.33 30.17
CA ILE A 93 -15.63 9.05 31.34
C ILE A 93 -16.44 9.23 32.64
N ILE A 94 -17.19 10.33 32.77
CA ILE A 94 -18.02 10.59 33.96
C ILE A 94 -19.10 9.51 34.10
N ALA A 95 -19.80 9.15 33.02
CA ALA A 95 -20.80 8.09 33.02
C ALA A 95 -20.22 6.73 33.45
N ALA A 96 -19.03 6.37 32.95
CA ALA A 96 -18.35 5.14 33.36
C ALA A 96 -17.97 5.13 34.86
N VAL A 97 -17.51 6.26 35.40
CA VAL A 97 -17.23 6.41 36.84
C VAL A 97 -18.51 6.29 37.66
N VAL A 98 -19.61 6.95 37.25
CA VAL A 98 -20.90 6.86 37.94
C VAL A 98 -21.46 5.44 37.90
N VAL A 99 -21.47 4.78 36.73
CA VAL A 99 -21.95 3.39 36.59
C VAL A 99 -21.11 2.42 37.44
N THR A 100 -19.79 2.58 37.48
CA THR A 100 -18.93 1.71 38.31
C THR A 100 -19.07 1.97 39.80
N LEU A 101 -19.31 3.21 40.24
CA LEU A 101 -19.65 3.52 41.63
C LEU A 101 -21.02 2.95 42.01
N VAL A 102 -22.07 3.25 41.25
CA VAL A 102 -23.43 2.72 41.50
C VAL A 102 -23.44 1.19 41.50
N SER A 103 -22.68 0.56 40.59
CA SER A 103 -22.49 -0.90 40.58
C SER A 103 -21.79 -1.41 41.84
N ARG A 104 -20.72 -0.75 42.30
CA ARG A 104 -20.01 -1.14 43.54
C ARG A 104 -20.86 -0.92 44.79
N LEU A 105 -21.73 0.08 44.80
CA LEU A 105 -22.72 0.24 45.86
C LEU A 105 -23.76 -0.89 45.76
N ALA A 106 -24.60 -0.90 44.73
CA ALA A 106 -25.72 -1.84 44.61
C ALA A 106 -25.31 -3.33 44.66
N TYR A 107 -24.31 -3.75 43.87
CA TYR A 107 -23.83 -5.15 43.88
C TYR A 107 -22.88 -5.46 45.03
N GLY A 108 -22.21 -4.44 45.61
CA GLY A 108 -21.39 -4.63 46.81
C GLY A 108 -22.24 -4.94 48.04
N TRP A 109 -23.43 -4.33 48.14
CA TRP A 109 -24.37 -4.60 49.24
C TRP A 109 -25.05 -5.96 49.10
N MET A 110 -25.40 -6.37 47.88
CA MET A 110 -26.01 -7.69 47.61
C MET A 110 -25.04 -8.85 47.91
N ASN A 111 -23.73 -8.63 47.72
CA ASN A 111 -22.71 -9.64 47.93
C ASN A 111 -22.06 -9.59 49.33
N ALA A 112 -22.51 -8.69 50.21
CA ALA A 112 -22.02 -8.55 51.57
C ALA A 112 -22.80 -9.45 52.55
N SER A 113 -22.41 -10.72 52.63
CA SER A 113 -22.85 -11.59 53.74
C SER A 113 -22.37 -11.01 55.08
N PRO A 114 -23.23 -10.92 56.11
CA PRO A 114 -22.86 -10.31 57.38
C PRO A 114 -22.09 -11.31 58.26
N SER A 115 -20.77 -11.13 58.35
CA SER A 115 -19.96 -11.71 59.43
C SER A 115 -19.11 -10.64 60.10
N THR A 116 -19.66 -10.12 61.21
CA THR A 116 -18.95 -9.73 62.44
C THR A 116 -17.62 -8.97 62.33
N SER A 117 -17.63 -7.72 62.83
CA SER A 117 -16.59 -7.05 63.65
C SER A 117 -15.10 -7.38 63.36
N GLU A 118 -14.20 -6.43 63.13
CA GLU A 118 -13.98 -5.19 63.90
C GLU A 118 -13.38 -4.04 63.04
N GLY A 119 -13.36 -2.81 63.58
CA GLY A 119 -12.49 -1.68 63.20
C GLY A 119 -12.20 -1.43 61.70
N ALA A 120 -13.02 -0.67 60.98
CA ALA A 120 -12.92 0.79 60.87
C ALA A 120 -11.64 1.34 60.18
N ALA A 121 -11.86 2.07 59.07
CA ALA A 121 -11.02 3.11 58.50
C ALA A 121 -9.55 2.81 58.13
N ALA A 122 -9.31 2.58 56.83
CA ALA A 122 -8.21 3.24 56.13
C ALA A 122 -8.47 3.30 54.62
N GLY A 123 -8.48 4.51 54.05
CA GLY A 123 -7.93 4.69 52.71
C GLY A 123 -6.42 4.73 52.88
N ASP A 124 -5.73 3.60 52.70
CA ASP A 124 -4.27 3.54 52.72
C ASP A 124 -3.73 3.15 51.34
N GLY A 125 -2.75 3.90 50.88
CA GLY A 125 -2.00 3.60 49.67
C GLY A 125 -0.95 2.53 49.98
N GLY A 126 -1.41 1.31 50.23
CA GLY A 126 -0.61 0.19 50.74
C GLY A 126 0.77 0.11 50.11
N THR A 127 1.79 0.49 50.88
CA THR A 127 3.20 0.45 50.48
C THR A 127 3.70 -0.99 50.50
N LEU A 128 3.23 -1.80 49.54
CA LEU A 128 3.73 -3.16 49.33
C LEU A 128 5.25 -3.13 49.22
N SER A 129 5.91 -3.96 50.01
CA SER A 129 7.37 -4.00 50.04
C SER A 129 7.90 -4.32 48.65
N ARG A 130 9.06 -3.74 48.29
CA ARG A 130 9.67 -3.86 46.95
C ARG A 130 9.81 -5.32 46.49
N LYS A 131 9.90 -6.25 47.45
CA LYS A 131 9.99 -7.70 47.23
C LYS A 131 8.64 -8.33 46.78
N GLU A 132 7.54 -7.96 47.42
CA GLU A 132 6.20 -8.52 47.14
C GLU A 132 5.66 -8.05 45.78
N LYS A 133 5.88 -6.77 45.45
CA LYS A 133 5.51 -6.19 44.14
C LYS A 133 6.28 -6.80 42.97
N SER A 134 7.43 -7.44 43.22
CA SER A 134 8.18 -8.21 42.21
C SER A 134 7.54 -9.57 41.94
N GLU A 135 7.24 -10.32 43.00
CA GLU A 135 6.62 -11.65 42.90
C GLU A 135 5.24 -11.59 42.22
N GLN A 136 4.40 -10.63 42.63
CA GLN A 136 3.07 -10.45 42.04
C GLN A 136 3.12 -10.03 40.56
N ARG A 137 4.16 -9.28 40.13
CA ARG A 137 4.38 -8.96 38.71
C ARG A 137 4.91 -10.15 37.91
N LYS A 138 5.72 -11.04 38.50
CA LYS A 138 6.10 -12.32 37.86
C LYS A 138 4.88 -13.22 37.66
N ALA A 139 4.07 -13.44 38.71
CA ALA A 139 2.87 -14.28 38.65
C ALA A 139 1.84 -13.78 37.62
N ARG A 140 1.60 -12.47 37.52
CA ARG A 140 0.75 -11.91 36.45
C ARG A 140 1.33 -12.08 35.04
N LYS A 141 2.66 -12.09 34.89
CA LYS A 141 3.32 -12.22 33.58
C LYS A 141 3.39 -13.66 33.08
N SER A 142 3.44 -14.66 33.96
CA SER A 142 3.27 -16.07 33.61
C SER A 142 1.82 -16.37 33.22
N ALA A 143 0.84 -16.00 34.06
CA ALA A 143 -0.59 -16.22 33.77
C ALA A 143 -1.04 -15.60 32.43
N LEU A 144 -0.53 -14.39 32.08
CA LEU A 144 -0.81 -13.75 30.80
C LEU A 144 -0.13 -14.42 29.59
N ARG A 145 0.94 -15.19 29.80
CA ARG A 145 1.56 -16.02 28.75
C ARG A 145 0.77 -17.30 28.51
N GLU A 146 0.30 -17.97 29.56
CA GLU A 146 -0.55 -19.16 29.44
C GLU A 146 -1.89 -18.85 28.74
N SER A 147 -2.57 -17.77 29.13
CA SER A 147 -3.84 -17.38 28.50
C SER A 147 -3.68 -16.93 27.04
N LYS A 148 -2.51 -16.42 26.64
CA LYS A 148 -2.21 -16.11 25.22
C LYS A 148 -1.86 -17.34 24.39
N THR A 149 -1.43 -18.44 25.03
CA THR A 149 -1.21 -19.73 24.35
C THR A 149 -2.51 -20.50 24.16
N SER A 150 -3.43 -20.50 25.14
CA SER A 150 -4.71 -21.22 25.01
C SER A 150 -5.66 -20.57 23.98
N VAL A 151 -5.78 -19.23 23.97
CA VAL A 151 -6.65 -18.51 23.02
C VAL A 151 -6.17 -18.60 21.57
N LYS A 152 -4.88 -18.88 21.32
CA LYS A 152 -4.34 -19.03 19.96
C LYS A 152 -4.55 -20.42 19.33
N LYS A 153 -5.08 -21.40 20.06
CA LYS A 153 -5.16 -22.80 19.60
C LYS A 153 -6.58 -23.34 19.34
N SER A 154 -7.63 -22.58 19.66
CA SER A 154 -9.03 -23.04 19.58
C SER A 154 -9.83 -22.57 18.35
N THR A 155 -9.23 -21.90 17.36
CA THR A 155 -9.93 -21.36 16.18
C THR A 155 -9.41 -21.86 14.81
N SER A 156 -8.70 -23.00 14.77
CA SER A 156 -8.46 -23.68 13.48
C SER A 156 -8.36 -25.21 13.63
N SER A 157 -9.50 -25.85 13.88
CA SER A 157 -9.69 -27.29 13.66
C SER A 157 -10.48 -27.55 12.38
N SER A 158 -9.97 -27.03 11.26
CA SER A 158 -10.09 -27.76 9.99
C SER A 158 -8.82 -28.58 9.84
N GLU A 159 -8.96 -29.82 9.37
CA GLU A 159 -7.81 -30.66 9.08
C GLU A 159 -7.03 -30.03 7.92
N LYS A 160 -5.71 -29.88 8.10
CA LYS A 160 -4.84 -29.13 7.18
C LYS A 160 -3.85 -30.07 6.53
N LEU A 161 -4.00 -30.26 5.23
CA LEU A 161 -3.04 -30.94 4.37
C LEU A 161 -1.88 -29.98 4.05
N GLU A 162 -0.65 -30.44 4.11
CA GLU A 162 0.51 -29.69 3.62
C GLU A 162 0.82 -30.13 2.19
N VAL A 163 0.70 -29.22 1.22
CA VAL A 163 1.00 -29.47 -0.20
C VAL A 163 2.16 -28.57 -0.64
N PRO A 164 3.25 -29.10 -1.23
CA PRO A 164 4.35 -28.30 -1.73
C PRO A 164 3.98 -27.63 -3.07
N CYS A 165 4.39 -26.37 -3.26
CA CYS A 165 4.26 -25.71 -4.55
C CYS A 165 5.31 -26.23 -5.56
N PRO A 166 4.92 -26.71 -6.75
CA PRO A 166 5.86 -27.30 -7.72
C PRO A 166 6.84 -26.30 -8.35
N SER A 167 6.61 -24.98 -8.19
CA SER A 167 7.45 -23.92 -8.77
C SER A 167 8.49 -23.33 -7.81
N CYS A 168 8.34 -23.52 -6.49
CA CYS A 168 9.26 -22.94 -5.50
C CYS A 168 9.39 -23.75 -4.21
N GLU A 169 8.86 -24.99 -4.18
CA GLU A 169 8.91 -25.96 -3.07
C GLU A 169 8.31 -25.46 -1.73
N GLN A 170 7.72 -24.26 -1.71
CA GLN A 170 7.08 -23.69 -0.54
C GLN A 170 5.89 -24.55 -0.08
N LYS A 171 5.86 -24.88 1.21
CA LYS A 171 4.77 -25.66 1.82
C LYS A 171 3.53 -24.80 2.02
N LEU A 172 2.38 -25.27 1.53
CA LEU A 172 1.10 -24.56 1.61
C LEU A 172 0.09 -25.39 2.40
N SER A 173 -0.61 -24.76 3.34
CA SER A 173 -1.64 -25.41 4.17
C SER A 173 -3.01 -25.36 3.50
N VAL A 174 -3.32 -26.48 2.84
CA VAL A 174 -4.57 -26.96 2.23
C VAL A 174 -5.71 -27.34 3.22
N PRO A 175 -6.93 -26.77 3.32
CA PRO A 175 -7.99 -27.49 4.05
C PRO A 175 -8.29 -28.82 3.33
N THR A 176 -8.40 -29.95 4.04
CA THR A 176 -8.64 -31.28 3.42
C THR A 176 -9.94 -31.39 2.63
N THR A 177 -10.85 -30.43 2.77
CA THR A 177 -12.13 -30.34 2.04
C THR A 177 -12.08 -29.41 0.82
N PHE A 178 -10.93 -28.85 0.47
CA PHE A 178 -10.78 -27.97 -0.68
C PHE A 178 -10.15 -28.71 -1.85
N SER A 179 -10.97 -29.04 -2.85
CA SER A 179 -10.54 -29.50 -4.17
C SER A 179 -10.61 -28.35 -5.17
N GLY A 180 -9.53 -28.14 -5.92
CA GLY A 180 -9.44 -27.11 -6.96
C GLY A 180 -8.13 -26.32 -6.92
N THR A 181 -8.12 -25.22 -7.69
CA THR A 181 -6.90 -24.52 -8.04
C THR A 181 -6.38 -23.62 -6.92
N VAL A 182 -5.14 -23.86 -6.49
CA VAL A 182 -4.46 -23.14 -5.40
C VAL A 182 -3.35 -22.27 -5.99
N ARG A 183 -3.31 -21.00 -5.58
CA ARG A 183 -2.28 -20.05 -5.99
C ARG A 183 -1.24 -19.82 -4.89
N CYS A 184 0.03 -20.07 -5.20
CA CYS A 184 1.13 -19.88 -4.28
C CYS A 184 1.36 -18.39 -3.96
N PRO A 185 1.39 -17.97 -2.68
CA PRO A 185 1.68 -16.58 -2.29
C PRO A 185 3.14 -16.18 -2.53
N SER A 186 4.08 -17.13 -2.60
CA SER A 186 5.52 -16.84 -2.75
C SER A 186 5.96 -16.65 -4.20
N CYS A 187 5.46 -17.45 -5.15
CA CYS A 187 5.84 -17.36 -6.57
C CYS A 187 4.66 -17.05 -7.53
N ARG A 188 3.43 -16.89 -7.02
CA ARG A 188 2.19 -16.67 -7.79
C ARG A 188 1.80 -17.77 -8.78
N HIS A 189 2.55 -18.88 -8.84
CA HIS A 189 2.21 -20.09 -9.59
C HIS A 189 0.90 -20.71 -9.09
N GLU A 190 0.14 -21.27 -10.01
CA GLU A 190 -1.24 -21.73 -9.81
C GLU A 190 -1.33 -23.19 -10.24
N PHE A 191 -1.81 -24.06 -9.35
CA PHE A 191 -1.81 -25.51 -9.52
C PHE A 191 -3.00 -26.15 -8.79
N ASP A 192 -3.51 -27.26 -9.30
CA ASP A 192 -4.66 -27.95 -8.72
C ASP A 192 -4.28 -28.94 -7.60
N VAL A 193 -5.18 -29.08 -6.63
CA VAL A 193 -5.06 -30.03 -5.52
C VAL A 193 -6.35 -30.85 -5.44
N GLU A 194 -6.20 -32.17 -5.48
CA GLU A 194 -7.29 -33.14 -5.29
C GLU A 194 -7.06 -33.94 -4.00
N THR A 195 -8.12 -34.16 -3.23
CA THR A 195 -8.06 -34.88 -1.93
C THR A 195 -8.94 -36.12 -1.98
N GLU A 196 -8.31 -37.28 -2.15
CA GLU A 196 -9.00 -38.58 -2.22
C GLU A 196 -9.54 -39.02 -0.86
N SER A 197 -10.80 -39.45 -0.81
CA SER A 197 -11.45 -39.94 0.41
C SER A 197 -12.26 -41.25 0.20
N GLY A 198 -11.53 -42.33 -0.08
CA GLY A 198 -11.76 -43.67 0.47
C GLY A 198 -12.89 -44.58 -0.07
N HIS A 199 -12.51 -45.65 -0.78
CA HIS A 199 -13.15 -46.98 -0.68
C HIS A 199 -12.15 -48.12 -0.98
N GLU A 200 -12.42 -49.34 -0.52
CA GLU A 200 -11.46 -50.46 -0.44
C GLU A 200 -11.72 -51.62 -1.44
N VAL A 201 -10.64 -52.17 -2.05
CA VAL A 201 -10.42 -53.61 -2.44
C VAL A 201 -11.28 -54.21 -3.59
N PRO A 202 -10.82 -55.19 -4.44
CA PRO A 202 -9.49 -55.84 -4.60
C PRO A 202 -8.84 -55.73 -6.02
N ALA A 203 -7.60 -56.25 -6.10
CA ALA A 203 -6.72 -56.50 -7.27
C ALA A 203 -7.22 -57.66 -8.20
N PRO A 204 -6.48 -58.21 -9.22
CA PRO A 204 -5.05 -58.09 -9.61
C PRO A 204 -4.84 -57.90 -11.15
N VAL A 205 -3.68 -58.00 -11.84
CA VAL A 205 -2.38 -58.72 -11.69
C VAL A 205 -1.22 -57.96 -12.37
N THR A 206 0.04 -58.29 -12.00
CA THR A 206 1.30 -58.41 -12.79
C THR A 206 1.55 -57.53 -14.04
N SER A 207 2.76 -57.06 -14.35
CA SER A 207 4.06 -57.74 -14.21
C SER A 207 5.26 -56.75 -14.24
N THR A 208 6.41 -57.19 -13.69
CA THR A 208 7.75 -57.25 -14.33
C THR A 208 8.29 -56.06 -15.13
N ASP A 209 9.53 -55.59 -14.93
CA ASP A 209 10.60 -55.80 -13.93
C ASP A 209 11.28 -54.40 -13.79
N GLU A 210 12.48 -54.28 -13.19
CA GLU A 210 13.64 -53.54 -13.74
C GLU A 210 14.78 -53.58 -12.70
N ASP A 211 15.77 -54.42 -12.96
CA ASP A 211 17.08 -54.37 -12.30
C ASP A 211 17.86 -53.15 -12.83
N GLU A 212 18.63 -52.53 -11.94
CA GLU A 212 19.72 -51.58 -12.23
C GLU A 212 20.87 -52.28 -13.03
N PRO A 213 21.93 -51.58 -13.54
CA PRO A 213 22.25 -50.16 -13.46
C PRO A 213 22.81 -49.52 -14.77
N SER A 214 23.13 -48.22 -14.67
CA SER A 214 24.22 -47.46 -15.33
C SER A 214 25.03 -48.06 -16.50
N TYR A 215 25.26 -47.26 -17.57
CA TYR A 215 26.62 -46.83 -17.97
C TYR A 215 26.64 -45.67 -18.99
N GLU A 216 27.71 -44.87 -18.96
CA GLU A 216 27.96 -43.72 -19.86
C GLU A 216 28.55 -44.16 -21.21
N SER A 217 28.36 -43.35 -22.27
CA SER A 217 29.40 -43.08 -23.27
C SER A 217 29.07 -41.91 -24.20
N ASP A 218 30.02 -40.98 -24.32
CA ASP A 218 30.13 -40.02 -25.42
C ASP A 218 30.09 -40.69 -26.81
N ARG A 219 29.70 -39.93 -27.84
CA ARG A 219 30.68 -39.35 -28.81
C ARG A 219 30.01 -38.63 -30.00
N ALA A 220 30.26 -37.32 -30.08
CA ALA A 220 30.37 -36.42 -31.24
C ALA A 220 29.94 -36.89 -32.65
N ARG A 221 29.42 -35.93 -33.47
CA ARG A 221 30.27 -35.12 -34.41
C ARG A 221 29.52 -34.36 -35.53
N SER A 222 29.86 -33.06 -35.71
CA SER A 222 29.75 -32.25 -36.97
C SER A 222 28.34 -31.97 -37.55
N THR A 223 28.00 -30.93 -38.33
CA THR A 223 28.62 -29.67 -38.89
C THR A 223 27.46 -28.81 -39.48
N SER A 224 27.56 -27.53 -39.88
CA SER A 224 28.59 -26.46 -39.89
C SER A 224 27.92 -25.08 -40.14
N GLU A 225 28.70 -23.99 -40.12
CA GLU A 225 28.52 -22.69 -40.83
C GLU A 225 27.22 -21.86 -40.62
N GLY A 226 27.25 -20.54 -40.35
CA GLY A 226 28.34 -19.58 -40.12
C GLY A 226 27.85 -18.41 -39.24
N ALA A 227 28.70 -17.79 -38.41
CA ALA A 227 29.52 -16.60 -38.75
C ALA A 227 28.67 -15.29 -38.81
N THR A 228 28.95 -14.19 -38.08
CA THR A 228 30.20 -13.79 -37.38
C THR A 228 29.94 -12.73 -36.28
N ALA A 229 30.87 -12.61 -35.32
CA ALA A 229 31.27 -11.39 -34.59
C ALA A 229 30.41 -10.84 -33.40
N THR A 230 30.70 -11.36 -32.20
CA THR A 230 31.16 -10.60 -31.00
C THR A 230 32.39 -9.70 -31.31
N PRO A 231 32.97 -8.80 -30.46
CA PRO A 231 33.02 -8.75 -28.97
C PRO A 231 32.74 -7.33 -28.36
N THR A 232 33.06 -6.92 -27.11
CA THR A 232 32.88 -7.52 -25.75
C THR A 232 33.30 -6.48 -24.67
N ALA A 233 32.44 -6.24 -23.65
CA ALA A 233 32.71 -5.64 -22.32
C ALA A 233 33.20 -4.18 -22.15
N ALA A 234 32.62 -3.48 -21.16
CA ALA A 234 33.26 -2.96 -19.91
C ALA A 234 32.69 -1.61 -19.43
N GLY A 235 32.68 -1.39 -18.10
CA GLY A 235 32.09 -0.21 -17.42
C GLY A 235 30.57 -0.36 -17.24
N ARG A 236 29.95 -0.31 -16.05
CA ARG A 236 30.31 0.25 -14.73
C ARG A 236 30.64 1.74 -14.76
N ASP A 237 29.60 2.54 -14.60
CA ASP A 237 29.65 3.77 -13.82
C ASP A 237 28.52 3.72 -12.78
N GLU A 238 28.90 3.80 -11.51
CA GLU A 238 28.00 3.98 -10.37
C GLU A 238 27.87 5.49 -10.17
N GLU A 239 26.80 6.12 -10.67
CA GLU A 239 26.57 7.56 -10.45
C GLU A 239 25.63 7.78 -9.25
N GLU A 240 26.26 7.90 -8.09
CA GLU A 240 25.68 8.39 -6.85
C GLU A 240 25.22 9.85 -7.05
N THR A 241 23.91 10.08 -7.19
CA THR A 241 23.34 11.43 -7.31
C THR A 241 22.61 11.84 -6.04
N ASP A 242 23.27 12.77 -5.34
CA ASP A 242 22.87 13.63 -4.22
C ASP A 242 21.37 13.61 -3.83
N ALA A 243 21.10 13.08 -2.64
CA ALA A 243 19.75 13.01 -2.07
C ALA A 243 19.28 14.38 -1.55
N SER A 244 18.59 15.13 -2.40
CA SER A 244 17.66 16.19 -1.97
C SER A 244 16.29 15.56 -1.66
N ASP A 245 15.96 15.48 -0.37
CA ASP A 245 14.74 14.85 0.18
C ASP A 245 13.46 15.67 -0.12
N GLU A 246 13.08 15.77 -1.40
CA GLU A 246 11.70 16.05 -1.80
C GLU A 246 10.94 14.73 -2.02
N PRO A 247 9.66 14.62 -1.60
CA PRO A 247 8.89 13.40 -1.79
C PRO A 247 8.57 13.20 -3.27
N GLU A 248 9.34 12.35 -3.95
CA GLU A 248 9.13 11.99 -5.36
C GLU A 248 7.67 11.58 -5.61
N GLN A 249 6.89 12.50 -6.17
CA GLN A 249 5.47 12.26 -6.42
C GLN A 249 5.35 11.33 -7.63
N LEU A 250 5.18 10.03 -7.36
CA LEU A 250 5.00 9.03 -8.40
C LEU A 250 3.82 9.41 -9.33
N VAL A 251 4.11 9.68 -10.60
CA VAL A 251 3.12 9.99 -11.64
C VAL A 251 3.10 8.87 -12.69
N VAL A 252 1.90 8.37 -13.01
CA VAL A 252 1.68 7.41 -14.10
C VAL A 252 0.59 7.96 -15.01
N ALA A 253 0.83 7.94 -16.32
CA ALA A 253 -0.09 8.46 -17.32
C ALA A 253 -0.46 7.39 -18.35
N SER A 254 -1.71 7.38 -18.82
CA SER A 254 -2.21 6.37 -19.78
C SER A 254 -3.36 6.92 -20.64
N LYS A 255 -3.45 6.44 -21.88
CA LYS A 255 -4.46 6.79 -22.90
C LYS A 255 -5.76 5.99 -22.81
N SER A 256 -5.89 5.13 -21.79
CA SER A 256 -7.08 4.28 -21.59
C SER A 256 -7.46 4.23 -20.11
N ASP A 257 -8.68 3.80 -19.81
CA ASP A 257 -9.18 3.50 -18.45
C ASP A 257 -8.25 2.63 -17.60
N ILE A 258 -7.37 1.86 -18.22
CA ILE A 258 -6.46 0.92 -17.55
C ILE A 258 -5.05 1.52 -17.49
N LEU A 259 -4.41 1.42 -16.33
CA LEU A 259 -3.00 1.79 -16.11
C LEU A 259 -2.32 0.82 -15.14
N PRO A 260 -1.00 0.59 -15.24
CA PRO A 260 -0.25 -0.20 -14.29
C PRO A 260 0.01 0.59 -13.00
N CYS A 261 0.13 -0.12 -11.87
CA CYS A 261 0.71 0.41 -10.64
C CYS A 261 2.23 0.60 -10.80
N PRO A 262 2.85 1.70 -10.34
CA PRO A 262 4.29 1.91 -10.49
C PRO A 262 5.16 0.85 -9.76
N ASP A 263 4.75 0.36 -8.59
CA ASP A 263 5.57 -0.55 -7.76
C ASP A 263 5.34 -2.03 -8.01
N CYS A 264 4.13 -2.41 -8.44
CA CYS A 264 3.72 -3.83 -8.50
C CYS A 264 3.02 -4.22 -9.79
N GLU A 265 2.98 -3.32 -10.78
CA GLU A 265 2.47 -3.51 -12.15
C GLU A 265 1.01 -4.01 -12.26
N ALA A 266 0.28 -4.06 -11.14
CA ALA A 266 -1.12 -4.48 -11.13
C ALA A 266 -1.95 -3.56 -12.04
N LYS A 267 -2.79 -4.16 -12.89
CA LYS A 267 -3.69 -3.43 -13.80
C LYS A 267 -4.83 -2.80 -13.00
N LEU A 268 -4.83 -1.47 -12.94
CA LEU A 268 -5.80 -0.66 -12.21
C LEU A 268 -6.78 -0.04 -13.20
N ARG A 269 -8.06 0.10 -12.82
CA ARG A 269 -9.04 0.86 -13.60
C ARG A 269 -9.28 2.22 -12.94
N VAL A 270 -8.88 3.29 -13.63
CA VAL A 270 -9.14 4.68 -13.24
C VAL A 270 -9.71 5.38 -14.48
N PRO A 271 -11.01 5.71 -14.52
CA PRO A 271 -11.64 6.33 -15.68
C PRO A 271 -10.91 7.61 -16.13
N LEU A 272 -10.78 7.82 -17.44
CA LEU A 272 -10.04 8.97 -17.99
C LEU A 272 -10.63 10.31 -17.56
N GLU A 273 -11.96 10.41 -17.46
CA GLU A 273 -12.70 11.62 -17.07
C GLU A 273 -12.46 12.02 -15.61
N LYS A 274 -11.86 11.13 -14.81
CA LYS A 274 -11.48 11.38 -13.42
C LYS A 274 -10.01 11.76 -13.27
N ARG A 275 -9.23 11.83 -14.35
CA ARG A 275 -7.79 12.18 -14.29
C ARG A 275 -7.62 13.69 -14.56
N PRO A 276 -6.73 14.39 -13.84
CA PRO A 276 -5.76 13.88 -12.85
C PRO A 276 -6.38 13.53 -11.49
N VAL A 277 -6.00 12.39 -10.91
CA VAL A 277 -6.45 11.97 -9.57
C VAL A 277 -5.39 11.17 -8.82
N ARG A 278 -5.35 11.30 -7.49
CA ARG A 278 -4.61 10.40 -6.61
C ARG A 278 -5.26 9.01 -6.60
N ALA A 279 -4.62 8.05 -7.25
CA ALA A 279 -5.02 6.66 -7.25
C ALA A 279 -4.26 5.90 -6.15
N ARG A 280 -4.90 4.87 -5.60
CA ARG A 280 -4.26 3.94 -4.64
C ARG A 280 -4.40 2.51 -5.12
N CYS A 281 -3.27 1.79 -5.20
CA CYS A 281 -3.29 0.41 -5.64
C CYS A 281 -3.89 -0.52 -4.55
N PRO A 282 -4.87 -1.38 -4.83
CA PRO A 282 -5.42 -2.30 -3.85
C PRO A 282 -4.48 -3.48 -3.56
N ALA A 283 -3.48 -3.75 -4.42
CA ALA A 283 -2.53 -4.84 -4.26
C ALA A 283 -1.35 -4.47 -3.34
N CYS A 284 -0.62 -3.38 -3.62
CA CYS A 284 0.54 -2.92 -2.84
C CYS A 284 0.27 -1.74 -1.90
N LYS A 285 -0.89 -1.07 -2.01
CA LYS A 285 -1.29 0.12 -1.24
C LYS A 285 -0.57 1.43 -1.56
N THR A 286 0.33 1.45 -2.54
CA THR A 286 0.99 2.69 -3.00
C THR A 286 -0.03 3.70 -3.52
N GLU A 287 0.22 4.96 -3.22
CA GLU A 287 -0.53 6.13 -3.66
C GLU A 287 0.29 6.89 -4.70
N PHE A 288 -0.33 7.22 -5.84
CA PHE A 288 0.34 7.84 -6.99
C PHE A 288 -0.65 8.71 -7.80
N MET A 289 -0.15 9.61 -8.63
CA MET A 289 -0.97 10.45 -9.51
C MET A 289 -1.25 9.75 -10.84
N ALA A 290 -2.53 9.57 -11.18
CA ALA A 290 -2.97 9.02 -12.45
C ALA A 290 -3.36 10.14 -13.42
N HIS A 291 -2.63 10.29 -14.53
CA HIS A 291 -2.86 11.30 -15.57
C HIS A 291 -3.44 10.67 -16.87
N ALA A 292 -4.10 11.51 -17.68
CA ALA A 292 -4.40 11.20 -19.08
C ALA A 292 -3.24 11.65 -19.99
N ILE A 293 -3.09 10.99 -21.15
CA ILE A 293 -2.18 11.37 -22.27
C ILE A 293 -3.00 11.33 -23.56
#